data_AF-A0A0D1LR81-F1
#
_entry.id   AF-A0A0D1LR81-F1
#
_cell.length_a   1.000
_cell.length_b   1.000
_cell.length_c   1.000
_cell.angle_alpha   90.00
_cell.angle_beta   90.00
_cell.angle_gamma   90.00
#
_symmetry.space_group_name_H-M   'P 1'
#
loop_
_entity.id
_entity.type
_entity.pdbx_description
1 polymer ?
#
loop_
_entity_poly.entity_id
_entity_poly.type
_entity_poly.pdbx_seq_one_letter_code
_entity_poly.pdbx_strand_id
1 'polypeptide(L)'
;MTTFSDIAANISGVYHVRHAVLTFAGTWAAPGTGYPSDVIHAADPDLVFEVPIQAPWTFGPIPPGAPLSPSYAESVRIAVTNAIGWITNYPKQTFALGGYSQGAEAASRVLAEIMTGSLQWARPNLIGGYTFGNPWRLTGHTFPGGTDPGGRGIAATNLTAAQIPKDANGIDTWWDFANPGDLYTTTPNNQAGRDITAVYKAAVQLGISINAAIALIAGLTGQGSLAQQVLALVTDPIVGGPALVEAIDRAVAFYATNPPTLPHITYEYVDALPHQSSVQVATGHLNQIAAATSARMAA
;
A
#
# COMPACT_ATOMS: atom_id res chain seq x y z
N MET A 1 -12.91 21.32 0.37
CA MET A 1 -14.30 21.81 0.21
C MET A 1 -14.61 22.64 1.44
N THR A 2 -15.23 23.82 1.32
CA THR A 2 -15.59 24.65 2.49
C THR A 2 -16.84 24.08 3.16
N THR A 3 -16.77 23.80 4.46
CA THR A 3 -17.90 23.24 5.24
C THR A 3 -18.62 24.32 6.05
N PHE A 4 -19.80 23.99 6.60
CA PHE A 4 -20.48 24.89 7.55
C PHE A 4 -19.63 25.15 8.80
N SER A 5 -18.85 24.16 9.23
CA SER A 5 -17.92 24.29 10.35
C SER A 5 -16.80 25.29 10.03
N ASP A 6 -16.31 25.36 8.79
CA ASP A 6 -15.37 26.40 8.36
C ASP A 6 -15.99 27.81 8.44
N ILE A 7 -17.25 27.95 8.02
CA ILE A 7 -17.98 29.23 8.08
C ILE A 7 -18.19 29.64 9.53
N ALA A 8 -18.63 28.72 10.39
CA ALA A 8 -18.87 28.97 11.81
C ALA A 8 -17.58 29.33 12.56
N ALA A 9 -16.47 28.65 12.26
CA ALA A 9 -15.16 28.95 12.82
C ALA A 9 -14.69 30.37 12.44
N ASN A 10 -14.83 30.73 11.16
CA ASN A 10 -14.50 32.07 10.66
C ASN A 10 -15.34 33.16 11.34
N ILE A 11 -16.67 32.97 11.44
CA ILE A 11 -17.57 33.90 12.16
C ILE A 11 -17.17 34.04 13.63
N SER A 12 -16.74 32.93 14.25
CA SER A 12 -16.35 32.90 15.67
C SER A 12 -14.91 33.35 15.92
N GLY A 13 -14.15 33.71 14.88
CA GLY A 13 -12.76 34.12 14.99
C GLY A 13 -11.80 33.01 15.43
N VAL A 14 -12.16 31.74 15.20
CA VAL A 14 -11.34 30.56 15.53
C VAL A 14 -10.94 29.79 14.28
N TYR A 15 -9.87 28.99 14.38
CA TYR A 15 -9.46 28.10 13.29
C TYR A 15 -10.10 26.73 13.44
N HIS A 16 -10.71 26.25 12.36
CA HIS A 16 -11.11 24.85 12.24
C HIS A 16 -9.89 24.02 11.86
N VAL A 17 -9.51 23.06 12.71
CA VAL A 17 -8.31 22.24 12.54
C VAL A 17 -8.72 20.81 12.23
N ARG A 18 -8.15 20.26 11.15
CA ARG A 18 -8.40 18.91 10.66
C ARG A 18 -7.09 18.11 10.61
N HIS A 19 -7.19 16.79 10.59
CA HIS A 19 -6.05 15.92 10.33
C HIS A 19 -5.74 15.89 8.83
N ALA A 20 -4.46 15.94 8.47
CA ALA A 20 -4.05 15.65 7.10
C ALA A 20 -4.10 14.14 6.85
N VAL A 21 -4.47 13.71 5.65
CA VAL A 21 -4.29 12.31 5.25
C VAL A 21 -3.41 12.27 4.01
N LEU A 22 -2.19 11.75 4.18
CA LEU A 22 -1.24 11.62 3.10
C LEU A 22 -1.65 10.40 2.28
N THR A 23 -2.17 10.64 1.08
CA THR A 23 -2.67 9.57 0.19
C THR A 23 -1.61 9.19 -0.84
N PHE A 24 -1.34 7.89 -0.94
CA PHE A 24 -0.34 7.29 -1.82
C PHE A 24 -1.06 6.44 -2.87
N ALA A 25 -1.08 6.92 -4.11
CA ALA A 25 -1.88 6.32 -5.18
C ALA A 25 -1.35 4.95 -5.64
N GLY A 26 -2.21 4.18 -6.29
CA GLY A 26 -1.83 2.93 -6.95
C GLY A 26 -0.98 3.16 -8.20
N THR A 27 -0.37 2.10 -8.72
CA THR A 27 0.38 2.17 -9.98
C THR A 27 -0.51 2.69 -11.12
N TRP A 28 0.03 3.65 -11.88
CA TRP A 28 -0.58 4.37 -12.99
C TRP A 28 -1.77 5.26 -12.64
N ALA A 29 -2.07 5.44 -11.34
CA ALA A 29 -3.09 6.37 -10.89
C ALA A 29 -2.50 7.78 -10.71
N ALA A 30 -3.31 8.80 -10.97
CA ALA A 30 -2.92 10.18 -10.65
C ALA A 30 -2.92 10.38 -9.12
N PRO A 31 -2.04 11.25 -8.57
CA PRO A 31 -2.17 11.67 -7.18
C PRO A 31 -3.58 12.22 -6.89
N GLY A 32 -4.18 11.81 -5.78
CA GLY A 32 -5.54 12.24 -5.40
C GLY A 32 -6.66 11.42 -6.05
N THR A 33 -6.36 10.18 -6.46
CA THR A 33 -7.34 9.26 -7.06
C THR A 33 -7.21 7.84 -6.51
N GLY A 34 -8.26 7.04 -6.72
CA GLY A 34 -8.34 5.64 -6.32
C GLY A 34 -8.62 5.44 -4.83
N TYR A 35 -8.57 4.18 -4.37
CA TYR A 35 -8.98 3.78 -3.02
C TYR A 35 -8.48 4.68 -1.89
N PRO A 36 -7.21 5.13 -1.85
CA PRO A 36 -6.73 6.01 -0.80
C PRO A 36 -7.55 7.31 -0.71
N SER A 37 -7.85 7.92 -1.86
CA SER A 37 -8.60 9.16 -1.98
C SER A 37 -10.11 8.94 -1.82
N ASP A 38 -10.64 7.80 -2.28
CA ASP A 38 -12.06 7.46 -2.12
C ASP A 38 -12.46 7.37 -0.65
N VAL A 39 -11.58 6.82 0.20
CA VAL A 39 -11.75 6.83 1.66
C VAL A 39 -11.86 8.27 2.20
N ILE A 40 -11.06 9.20 1.69
CA ILE A 40 -11.10 10.60 2.17
C ILE A 40 -12.37 11.31 1.69
N HIS A 41 -12.79 11.06 0.46
CA HIS A 41 -14.01 11.64 -0.09
C HIS A 41 -15.28 11.14 0.62
N ALA A 42 -15.23 9.94 1.20
CA ALA A 42 -16.32 9.37 1.98
C ALA A 42 -16.21 9.67 3.49
N ALA A 43 -15.04 10.09 3.97
CA ALA A 43 -14.81 10.44 5.37
C ALA A 43 -15.49 11.76 5.76
N ASP A 44 -15.59 12.01 7.06
CA ASP A 44 -16.14 13.26 7.58
C ASP A 44 -15.22 14.44 7.19
N PRO A 45 -15.70 15.37 6.33
CA PRO A 45 -14.89 16.49 5.86
C PRO A 45 -14.57 17.51 6.97
N ASP A 46 -15.19 17.41 8.15
CA ASP A 46 -14.83 18.21 9.32
C ASP A 46 -13.72 17.58 10.17
N LEU A 47 -13.36 16.32 9.93
CA LEU A 47 -12.27 15.65 10.65
C LEU A 47 -10.96 15.62 9.86
N VAL A 48 -11.03 15.43 8.54
CA VAL A 48 -9.87 15.14 7.71
C VAL A 48 -9.83 15.97 6.43
N PHE A 49 -8.64 16.15 5.86
CA PHE A 49 -8.44 16.65 4.51
C PHE A 49 -7.32 15.89 3.79
N GLU A 50 -7.43 15.80 2.47
CA GLU A 50 -6.46 15.07 1.67
C GLU A 50 -5.17 15.87 1.43
N VAL A 51 -4.04 15.18 1.51
CA VAL A 51 -2.74 15.61 0.99
C VAL A 51 -2.25 14.56 -0.01
N PRO A 52 -2.54 14.73 -1.31
CA PRO A 52 -2.07 13.81 -2.34
C PRO A 52 -0.54 13.82 -2.45
N ILE A 53 0.10 12.69 -2.15
CA ILE A 53 1.55 12.56 -2.30
C ILE A 53 1.88 12.53 -3.79
N GLN A 54 2.71 13.49 -4.19
CA GLN A 54 3.15 13.61 -5.57
C GLN A 54 4.22 12.57 -5.85
N ALA A 55 4.01 11.72 -6.84
CA ALA A 55 5.00 10.80 -7.37
C ALA A 55 4.59 10.43 -8.81
N PRO A 56 5.50 9.83 -9.60
CA PRO A 56 5.18 9.36 -10.95
C PRO A 56 4.10 8.27 -10.94
N TRP A 57 4.04 7.47 -9.88
CA TRP A 57 3.20 6.28 -9.78
C TRP A 57 3.41 5.29 -10.93
N THR A 58 4.64 5.22 -11.45
CA THR A 58 4.96 4.40 -12.62
C THR A 58 5.55 3.05 -12.25
N PHE A 59 5.45 2.11 -13.18
CA PHE A 59 6.22 0.87 -13.18
C PHE A 59 7.06 0.84 -14.46
N GLY A 60 7.88 1.87 -14.69
CA GLY A 60 8.68 1.98 -15.90
C GLY A 60 9.64 0.79 -16.05
N PRO A 61 9.83 0.27 -17.28
CA PRO A 61 9.31 0.68 -18.59
C PRO A 61 7.93 0.07 -18.95
N ILE A 62 7.07 -0.24 -17.99
CA ILE A 62 5.73 -0.83 -18.17
C ILE A 62 4.65 0.24 -18.00
N PRO A 63 3.71 0.37 -18.97
CA PRO A 63 3.64 -0.34 -20.24
C PRO A 63 4.69 0.12 -21.27
N PRO A 64 4.95 -0.64 -22.36
CA PRO A 64 6.01 -0.36 -23.35
C PRO A 64 5.98 1.04 -23.99
N GLY A 65 4.85 1.75 -23.88
CA GLY A 65 4.69 3.12 -24.37
C GLY A 65 5.38 4.20 -23.54
N ALA A 66 6.01 3.87 -22.41
CA ALA A 66 6.71 4.82 -21.55
C ALA A 66 8.07 4.30 -21.04
N PRO A 67 9.05 4.02 -21.94
CA PRO A 67 10.31 3.39 -21.57
C PRO A 67 11.23 4.28 -20.71
N LEU A 68 10.97 5.59 -20.67
CA LEU A 68 11.72 6.56 -19.85
C LEU A 68 11.03 6.86 -18.51
N SER A 69 9.88 6.23 -18.22
CA SER A 69 9.23 6.38 -16.93
C SER A 69 10.11 5.81 -15.81
N PRO A 70 10.11 6.43 -14.61
CA PRO A 70 10.79 5.88 -13.45
C PRO A 70 10.38 4.43 -13.18
N SER A 71 11.34 3.62 -12.75
CA SER A 71 11.06 2.25 -12.31
C SER A 71 10.12 2.24 -11.11
N TYR A 72 9.51 1.09 -10.80
CA TYR A 72 8.70 0.94 -9.59
C TYR A 72 9.48 1.41 -8.35
N ALA A 73 10.73 0.97 -8.20
CA ALA A 73 11.56 1.31 -7.05
C ALA A 73 11.85 2.81 -6.98
N GLU A 74 12.09 3.47 -8.13
CA GLU A 74 12.31 4.90 -8.18
C GLU A 74 11.03 5.69 -7.89
N SER A 75 9.89 5.28 -8.43
CA SER A 75 8.57 5.86 -8.15
C SER A 75 8.25 5.83 -6.65
N VAL A 76 8.42 4.67 -6.01
CA VAL A 76 8.26 4.52 -4.55
C VAL A 76 9.23 5.40 -3.77
N ARG A 77 10.51 5.45 -4.17
CA ARG A 77 11.52 6.29 -3.52
C ARG A 77 11.10 7.76 -3.56
N ILE A 78 10.64 8.25 -4.71
CA ILE A 78 10.17 9.64 -4.88
C ILE A 78 8.96 9.90 -3.95
N ALA A 79 7.99 8.99 -3.91
CA ALA A 79 6.82 9.11 -3.03
C ALA A 79 7.24 9.21 -1.55
N VAL A 80 8.13 8.33 -1.10
CA VAL A 80 8.67 8.34 0.27
C VAL A 80 9.41 9.64 0.57
N THR A 81 10.29 10.09 -0.34
CA THR A 81 11.00 11.37 -0.18
C THR A 81 10.04 12.55 -0.06
N ASN A 82 9.00 12.61 -0.89
CA ASN A 82 8.04 13.71 -0.88
C ASN A 82 7.17 13.69 0.38
N ALA A 83 6.75 12.52 0.85
CA ALA A 83 6.01 12.38 2.12
C ALA A 83 6.87 12.77 3.34
N ILE A 84 8.13 12.33 3.40
CA ILE A 84 9.08 12.74 4.45
C ILE A 84 9.28 14.26 4.43
N GLY A 85 9.43 14.84 3.24
CA GLY A 85 9.53 16.29 3.05
C GLY A 85 8.30 17.03 3.57
N TRP A 86 7.10 16.53 3.28
CA TRP A 86 5.87 17.09 3.83
C TRP A 86 5.84 17.02 5.36
N ILE A 87 6.11 15.84 5.95
CA ILE A 87 6.09 15.66 7.41
C ILE A 87 7.07 16.64 8.08
N THR A 88 8.25 16.82 7.48
CA THR A 88 9.30 17.73 7.97
C THR A 88 8.88 19.19 7.90
N ASN A 89 8.15 19.60 6.85
CA ASN A 89 7.67 20.97 6.67
C ASN A 89 6.46 21.31 7.55
N TYR A 90 5.71 20.31 8.01
CA TYR A 90 4.53 20.48 8.87
C TYR A 90 4.68 19.75 10.23
N PRO A 91 5.70 20.09 11.05
CA PRO A 91 6.12 19.27 12.20
C PRO A 91 5.13 19.22 13.37
N LYS A 92 4.07 20.02 13.34
CA LYS A 92 2.98 20.02 14.34
C LYS A 92 1.66 19.47 13.81
N GLN A 93 1.55 19.27 12.50
CA GLN A 93 0.32 18.81 11.88
C GLN A 93 0.06 17.35 12.27
N THR A 94 -1.13 17.04 12.77
CA THR A 94 -1.55 15.65 12.96
C THR A 94 -1.94 15.05 11.61
N PHE A 95 -1.55 13.79 11.39
CA PHE A 95 -1.77 13.14 10.10
C PHE A 95 -2.03 11.64 10.19
N ALA A 96 -2.72 11.11 9.18
CA ALA A 96 -2.81 9.69 8.86
C ALA A 96 -2.14 9.38 7.51
N LEU A 97 -1.91 8.10 7.24
CA LEU A 97 -1.39 7.62 5.96
C LEU A 97 -2.42 6.70 5.29
N GLY A 98 -2.66 6.86 3.99
CA GLY A 98 -3.56 6.01 3.21
C GLY A 98 -2.88 5.54 1.92
N GLY A 99 -2.84 4.24 1.62
CA GLY A 99 -2.12 3.76 0.44
C GLY A 99 -2.74 2.57 -0.28
N TYR A 100 -2.52 2.45 -1.58
CA TYR A 100 -2.96 1.30 -2.38
C TYR A 100 -1.83 0.74 -3.25
N SER A 101 -1.63 -0.58 -3.27
CA SER A 101 -0.67 -1.25 -4.16
C SER A 101 0.75 -0.66 -4.03
N GLN A 102 1.34 -0.10 -5.10
CA GLN A 102 2.61 0.64 -5.03
C GLN A 102 2.61 1.74 -3.96
N GLY A 103 1.50 2.47 -3.83
CA GLY A 103 1.32 3.50 -2.80
C GLY A 103 1.23 2.92 -1.39
N ALA A 104 0.68 1.73 -1.21
CA ALA A 104 0.68 1.05 0.09
C ALA A 104 2.11 0.70 0.54
N GLU A 105 2.96 0.23 -0.38
CA GLU A 105 4.38 0.04 -0.09
C GLU A 105 5.08 1.36 0.30
N ALA A 106 4.83 2.45 -0.42
CA ALA A 106 5.38 3.76 -0.08
C ALA A 106 4.91 4.24 1.30
N ALA A 107 3.61 4.12 1.60
CA ALA A 107 3.03 4.47 2.89
C ALA A 107 3.65 3.64 4.04
N SER A 108 3.83 2.32 3.85
CA SER A 108 4.49 1.45 4.83
C SER A 108 5.95 1.79 5.07
N ARG A 109 6.69 2.24 4.04
CA ARG A 109 8.07 2.71 4.22
C ARG A 109 8.11 4.01 5.05
N VAL A 110 7.19 4.94 4.81
CA VAL A 110 7.05 6.14 5.65
C VAL A 110 6.65 5.78 7.08
N LEU A 111 5.74 4.82 7.26
CA LEU A 111 5.39 4.30 8.58
C LEU A 111 6.61 3.72 9.29
N ALA A 112 7.46 2.94 8.62
CA ALA A 112 8.68 2.39 9.19
C ALA A 112 9.66 3.49 9.64
N GLU A 113 9.81 4.57 8.86
CA GLU A 113 10.59 5.74 9.23
C GLU A 113 10.05 6.43 10.48
N ILE A 114 8.72 6.57 10.60
CA ILE A 114 8.07 7.15 11.78
C ILE A 114 8.25 6.22 12.98
N MET A 115 7.97 4.94 12.81
CA MET A 115 7.88 4.00 13.91
C MET A 115 9.22 3.48 14.38
N THR A 116 10.28 3.52 13.57
CA THR A 116 11.60 2.98 13.95
C THR A 116 12.78 3.72 13.33
N GLY A 117 12.58 4.55 12.31
CA GLY A 117 13.66 5.19 11.54
C GLY A 117 13.95 6.64 11.91
N SER A 118 14.11 7.49 10.89
CA SER A 118 14.53 8.88 11.03
C SER A 118 13.42 9.85 11.46
N LEU A 119 12.15 9.43 11.35
CA LEU A 119 10.97 10.24 11.66
C LEU A 119 10.33 9.91 13.02
N GLN A 120 11.06 9.30 13.95
CA GLN A 120 10.53 8.97 15.28
C GLN A 120 9.97 10.17 16.04
N TRP A 121 10.54 11.35 15.80
CA TRP A 121 10.04 12.61 16.35
C TRP A 121 8.59 12.92 15.92
N ALA A 122 8.15 12.41 14.77
CA ALA A 122 6.82 12.63 14.22
C ALA A 122 5.76 11.63 14.74
N ARG A 123 6.15 10.57 15.47
CA ARG A 123 5.21 9.59 16.02
C ARG A 123 4.04 10.20 16.80
N PRO A 124 4.23 11.24 17.65
CA PRO A 124 3.12 11.84 18.39
C PRO A 124 2.07 12.52 17.50
N ASN A 125 2.37 12.74 16.22
CA ASN A 125 1.46 13.35 15.24
C ASN A 125 0.76 12.33 14.35
N LEU A 126 1.26 11.10 14.28
CA LEU A 126 0.63 10.01 13.52
C LEU A 126 -0.59 9.51 14.28
N ILE A 127 -1.77 9.59 13.67
CA ILE A 127 -3.02 9.09 14.28
C ILE A 127 -3.35 7.65 13.88
N GLY A 128 -2.69 7.14 12.83
CA GLY A 128 -2.93 5.81 12.27
C GLY A 128 -2.89 5.83 10.75
N GLY A 129 -3.53 4.83 10.13
CA GLY A 129 -3.61 4.75 8.68
C GLY A 129 -4.28 3.49 8.18
N TYR A 130 -4.36 3.36 6.87
CA TYR A 130 -4.93 2.21 6.19
C TYR A 130 -4.19 1.93 4.88
N THR A 131 -4.18 0.67 4.45
CA THR A 131 -3.75 0.33 3.11
C THR A 131 -4.59 -0.74 2.45
N PHE A 132 -4.55 -0.78 1.11
CA PHE A 132 -5.15 -1.82 0.29
C PHE A 132 -4.06 -2.50 -0.54
N GLY A 133 -4.06 -3.84 -0.59
CA GLY A 133 -3.18 -4.60 -1.48
C GLY A 133 -1.70 -4.37 -1.22
N ASN A 134 -1.31 -4.31 0.05
CA ASN A 134 0.00 -3.83 0.49
C ASN A 134 1.14 -4.85 0.23
N PRO A 135 2.11 -4.55 -0.67
CA PRO A 135 3.29 -5.38 -0.91
C PRO A 135 4.23 -5.47 0.29
N TRP A 136 4.13 -4.54 1.24
CA TRP A 136 4.93 -4.45 2.48
C TRP A 136 4.18 -4.95 3.72
N ARG A 137 3.00 -5.58 3.56
CA ARG A 137 2.17 -6.04 4.69
C ARG A 137 2.91 -6.99 5.62
N LEU A 138 2.82 -6.72 6.93
CA LEU A 138 3.29 -7.64 7.97
C LEU A 138 2.58 -9.00 7.84
N THR A 139 3.30 -10.09 8.07
CA THR A 139 2.74 -11.45 8.06
C THR A 139 1.49 -11.56 8.93
N GLY A 140 0.37 -12.03 8.35
CA GLY A 140 -0.90 -12.24 9.05
C GLY A 140 -1.61 -10.96 9.53
N HIS A 141 -1.05 -9.77 9.29
CA HIS A 141 -1.62 -8.52 9.78
C HIS A 141 -2.83 -8.08 8.94
N THR A 142 -3.92 -7.74 9.60
CA THR A 142 -5.16 -7.24 9.01
C THR A 142 -5.81 -6.26 10.00
N PHE A 143 -6.96 -5.70 9.66
CA PHE A 143 -7.72 -4.86 10.59
C PHE A 143 -8.39 -5.70 11.71
N PRO A 144 -8.63 -5.13 12.90
CA PRO A 144 -9.37 -5.80 13.98
C PRO A 144 -10.74 -6.33 13.52
N GLY A 145 -10.99 -7.62 13.74
CA GLY A 145 -12.22 -8.30 13.30
C GLY A 145 -12.21 -8.74 11.83
N GLY A 146 -11.17 -8.38 11.07
CA GLY A 146 -10.94 -8.90 9.72
C GLY A 146 -10.53 -10.36 9.73
N THR A 147 -10.85 -11.08 8.65
CA THR A 147 -10.33 -12.43 8.44
C THR A 147 -8.85 -12.37 8.10
N ASP A 148 -8.02 -13.20 8.74
CA ASP A 148 -6.61 -13.31 8.38
C ASP A 148 -6.49 -13.81 6.93
N PRO A 149 -5.95 -12.99 6.00
CA PRO A 149 -5.81 -13.37 4.61
C PRO A 149 -4.68 -14.40 4.38
N GLY A 150 -3.92 -14.74 5.42
CA GLY A 150 -2.73 -15.58 5.38
C GLY A 150 -1.54 -14.88 4.74
N GLY A 151 -0.35 -15.49 4.83
CA GLY A 151 0.85 -15.01 4.14
C GLY A 151 1.34 -13.63 4.63
N ARG A 152 2.03 -12.92 3.72
CA ARG A 152 2.66 -11.61 3.91
C ARG A 152 2.67 -10.81 2.60
N GLY A 153 3.08 -9.55 2.66
CA GLY A 153 3.34 -8.76 1.45
C GLY A 153 4.43 -9.37 0.55
N ILE A 154 4.27 -9.27 -0.76
CA ILE A 154 5.18 -9.87 -1.77
C ILE A 154 6.59 -9.29 -1.79
N ALA A 155 6.79 -8.09 -1.25
CA ALA A 155 8.10 -7.45 -1.23
C ALA A 155 9.10 -8.25 -0.38
N ALA A 156 10.39 -8.09 -0.66
CA ALA A 156 11.47 -8.73 0.10
C ALA A 156 11.58 -8.23 1.55
N THR A 157 10.96 -7.09 1.85
CA THR A 157 10.87 -6.50 3.18
C THR A 157 9.42 -6.18 3.45
N ASN A 158 8.97 -6.49 4.66
CA ASN A 158 7.63 -6.17 5.15
C ASN A 158 7.74 -5.42 6.47
N LEU A 159 6.65 -4.77 6.88
CA LEU A 159 6.52 -4.20 8.22
C LEU A 159 6.76 -5.27 9.29
N THR A 160 7.27 -4.83 10.44
CA THR A 160 7.43 -5.64 11.65
C THR A 160 6.37 -5.26 12.68
N ALA A 161 6.13 -6.13 13.67
CA ALA A 161 5.18 -5.82 14.75
C ALA A 161 5.52 -4.54 15.53
N ALA A 162 6.82 -4.20 15.66
CA ALA A 162 7.26 -2.96 16.29
C ALA A 162 6.93 -1.70 15.48
N GLN A 163 6.57 -1.85 14.20
CA GLN A 163 6.20 -0.78 13.29
C GLN A 163 4.69 -0.62 13.12
N ILE A 164 3.89 -1.44 13.80
CA ILE A 164 2.43 -1.28 13.81
C ILE A 164 2.06 -0.35 14.99
N PRO A 165 1.58 0.88 14.72
CA PRO A 165 1.15 1.79 15.77
C PRO A 165 -0.12 1.27 16.46
N LYS A 166 -0.21 1.55 17.76
CA LYS A 166 -1.33 1.15 18.62
C LYS A 166 -1.91 2.36 19.33
N ASP A 167 -3.20 2.33 19.60
CA ASP A 167 -3.88 3.29 20.44
C ASP A 167 -3.57 3.05 21.93
N ALA A 168 -4.15 3.86 22.81
CA ALA A 168 -3.97 3.74 24.26
C ALA A 168 -4.48 2.42 24.85
N ASN A 169 -5.33 1.68 24.13
CA ASN A 169 -5.87 0.39 24.52
C ASN A 169 -5.09 -0.79 23.91
N GLY A 170 -4.01 -0.52 23.17
CA GLY A 170 -3.19 -1.53 22.51
C GLY A 170 -3.78 -2.04 21.18
N ILE A 171 -4.81 -1.39 20.65
CA ILE A 171 -5.47 -1.74 19.39
C ILE A 171 -4.69 -1.09 18.23
N ASP A 172 -4.45 -1.85 17.17
CA ASP A 172 -3.73 -1.35 15.99
C ASP A 172 -4.49 -0.19 15.33
N THR A 173 -3.79 0.92 15.08
CA THR A 173 -4.34 2.07 14.34
C THR A 173 -3.91 2.10 12.88
N TRP A 174 -3.04 1.18 12.47
CA TRP A 174 -2.68 0.91 11.09
C TRP A 174 -3.44 -0.33 10.61
N TRP A 175 -4.29 -0.21 9.60
CA TRP A 175 -5.11 -1.31 9.11
C TRP A 175 -4.71 -1.72 7.70
N ASP A 176 -4.34 -2.98 7.50
CA ASP A 176 -4.06 -3.52 6.15
C ASP A 176 -5.28 -4.29 5.64
N PHE A 177 -5.82 -3.90 4.49
CA PHE A 177 -6.87 -4.60 3.76
C PHE A 177 -6.26 -5.49 2.69
N ALA A 178 -6.49 -6.79 2.80
CA ALA A 178 -5.90 -7.81 1.97
C ALA A 178 -6.97 -8.82 1.55
N ASN A 179 -7.35 -8.80 0.28
CA ASN A 179 -8.32 -9.74 -0.25
C ASN A 179 -7.68 -11.14 -0.35
N PRO A 180 -8.39 -12.21 0.04
CA PRO A 180 -7.92 -13.56 -0.21
C PRO A 180 -7.57 -13.78 -1.68
N GLY A 181 -6.36 -14.28 -1.95
CA GLY A 181 -5.88 -14.52 -3.30
C GLY A 181 -5.23 -13.33 -3.99
N ASP A 182 -5.18 -12.15 -3.37
CA ASP A 182 -4.32 -11.07 -3.83
C ASP A 182 -2.85 -11.41 -3.55
N LEU A 183 -2.17 -11.93 -4.57
CA LEU A 183 -0.79 -12.41 -4.46
C LEU A 183 0.17 -11.34 -3.92
N TYR A 184 -0.09 -10.07 -4.20
CA TYR A 184 0.79 -8.99 -3.76
C TYR A 184 0.76 -8.80 -2.25
N THR A 185 -0.28 -9.26 -1.56
CA THR A 185 -0.43 -9.10 -0.11
C THR A 185 -0.60 -10.41 0.65
N THR A 186 -0.87 -11.53 -0.03
CA THR A 186 -1.04 -12.87 0.57
C THR A 186 0.04 -13.85 0.13
N THR A 187 1.25 -13.37 -0.17
CA THR A 187 2.38 -14.22 -0.55
C THR A 187 2.72 -15.19 0.60
N PRO A 188 2.87 -16.51 0.35
CA PRO A 188 3.15 -17.48 1.42
C PRO A 188 4.46 -17.22 2.18
N ASN A 189 4.56 -17.76 3.39
CA ASN A 189 5.79 -17.69 4.21
C ASN A 189 6.74 -18.89 3.99
N ASN A 190 6.51 -19.71 2.96
CA ASN A 190 7.30 -20.90 2.63
C ASN A 190 8.27 -20.65 1.45
N GLN A 191 8.88 -21.70 0.89
CA GLN A 191 9.79 -21.57 -0.25
C GLN A 191 9.09 -21.00 -1.50
N ALA A 192 7.84 -21.38 -1.78
CA ALA A 192 7.11 -20.84 -2.91
C ALA A 192 6.95 -19.32 -2.80
N GLY A 193 6.67 -18.81 -1.60
CA GLY A 193 6.63 -17.38 -1.36
C GLY A 193 7.98 -16.66 -1.52
N ARG A 194 9.10 -17.33 -1.19
CA ARG A 194 10.44 -16.81 -1.49
C ARG A 194 10.69 -16.71 -2.99
N ASP A 195 10.30 -17.73 -3.76
CA ASP A 195 10.47 -17.74 -5.21
C ASP A 195 9.60 -16.67 -5.88
N ILE A 196 8.34 -16.52 -5.44
CA ILE A 196 7.44 -15.43 -5.88
C ILE A 196 8.07 -14.05 -5.60
N THR A 197 8.61 -13.87 -4.38
CA THR A 197 9.28 -12.62 -3.98
C THR A 197 10.51 -12.33 -4.84
N ALA A 198 11.30 -13.35 -5.17
CA ALA A 198 12.49 -13.21 -6.01
C ALA A 198 12.13 -12.75 -7.43
N VAL A 199 11.08 -13.34 -8.03
CA VAL A 199 10.57 -12.91 -9.34
C VAL A 199 10.01 -11.49 -9.29
N TYR A 200 9.24 -11.15 -8.25
CA TYR A 200 8.73 -9.79 -8.03
C TYR A 200 9.87 -8.77 -7.90
N LYS A 201 10.88 -9.07 -7.08
CA LYS A 201 12.07 -8.25 -6.89
C LYS A 201 12.81 -8.03 -8.21
N ALA A 202 12.99 -9.08 -9.02
CA ALA A 202 13.58 -8.97 -10.34
C ALA A 202 12.73 -8.07 -11.26
N ALA A 203 11.40 -8.23 -11.31
CA ALA A 203 10.53 -7.38 -12.11
C ALA A 203 10.60 -5.90 -11.70
N VAL A 204 10.56 -5.62 -10.38
CA VAL A 204 10.64 -4.27 -9.81
C VAL A 204 12.01 -3.62 -10.00
N GLN A 205 13.09 -4.37 -9.83
CA GLN A 205 14.47 -3.86 -9.91
C GLN A 205 14.98 -3.74 -11.35
N LEU A 206 14.55 -4.65 -12.23
CA LEU A 206 15.04 -4.75 -13.61
C LEU A 206 14.08 -4.13 -14.63
N GLY A 207 12.90 -3.66 -14.22
CA GLY A 207 11.92 -3.09 -15.14
C GLY A 207 11.44 -4.10 -16.19
N ILE A 208 11.42 -5.39 -15.87
CA ILE A 208 10.96 -6.42 -16.81
C ILE A 208 9.43 -6.35 -16.86
N SER A 209 8.85 -6.33 -18.06
CA SER A 209 7.39 -6.23 -18.19
C SER A 209 6.67 -7.33 -17.41
N ILE A 210 5.56 -6.99 -16.74
CA ILE A 210 4.76 -7.94 -15.96
C ILE A 210 4.23 -9.04 -16.89
N ASN A 211 3.93 -8.70 -18.15
CA ASN A 211 3.58 -9.65 -19.20
C ASN A 211 4.75 -10.57 -19.57
N ALA A 212 6.00 -10.08 -19.53
CA ALA A 212 7.18 -10.93 -19.67
C ALA A 212 7.44 -11.79 -18.42
N ALA A 213 7.10 -11.31 -17.21
CA ALA A 213 7.15 -12.11 -15.98
C ALA A 213 6.04 -13.18 -15.94
N ILE A 214 4.85 -12.89 -16.48
CA ILE A 214 3.73 -13.82 -16.64
C ILE A 214 4.02 -14.82 -17.77
N ALA A 215 4.54 -14.37 -18.92
CA ALA A 215 4.97 -15.23 -20.01
C ALA A 215 6.19 -16.10 -19.64
N LEU A 216 7.04 -15.61 -18.74
CA LEU A 216 8.12 -16.36 -18.08
C LEU A 216 7.56 -17.51 -17.24
N ILE A 217 6.56 -17.23 -16.40
CA ILE A 217 5.86 -18.21 -15.56
C ILE A 217 5.13 -19.25 -16.43
N ALA A 218 4.48 -18.82 -17.51
CA ALA A 218 3.89 -19.73 -18.50
C ALA A 218 4.95 -20.54 -19.26
N GLY A 219 6.08 -19.95 -19.63
CA GLY A 219 7.19 -20.61 -20.34
C GLY A 219 8.01 -21.58 -19.48
N LEU A 220 7.93 -21.49 -18.15
CA LEU A 220 8.53 -22.45 -17.21
C LEU A 220 7.80 -23.81 -17.21
N THR A 221 6.64 -23.92 -17.87
CA THR A 221 5.93 -25.19 -18.12
C THR A 221 6.41 -25.93 -19.38
N GLY A 222 7.31 -25.33 -20.18
CA GLY A 222 7.88 -25.95 -21.38
C GLY A 222 8.94 -25.08 -22.06
N GLN A 223 10.21 -25.52 -21.96
CA GLN A 223 11.45 -25.00 -22.57
C GLN A 223 11.35 -23.69 -23.39
N GLY A 224 11.84 -22.58 -22.82
CA GLY A 224 12.02 -21.31 -23.54
C GLY A 224 13.26 -20.52 -23.10
N SER A 225 14.00 -19.96 -24.07
CA SER A 225 15.26 -19.22 -23.88
C SER A 225 15.13 -17.93 -23.05
N LEU A 226 13.93 -17.35 -22.98
CA LEU A 226 13.65 -16.17 -22.17
C LEU A 226 13.59 -16.51 -20.66
N ALA A 227 13.15 -17.72 -20.32
CA ALA A 227 13.09 -18.16 -18.93
C ALA A 227 14.48 -18.35 -18.32
N GLN A 228 15.44 -18.83 -19.12
CA GLN A 228 16.85 -18.92 -18.75
C GLN A 228 17.51 -17.53 -18.62
N GLN A 229 17.11 -16.55 -19.45
CA GLN A 229 17.63 -15.17 -19.37
C GLN A 229 17.14 -14.44 -18.12
N VAL A 230 15.88 -14.61 -17.70
CA VAL A 230 15.38 -14.02 -16.45
C VAL A 230 15.88 -14.79 -15.23
N LEU A 231 15.98 -16.13 -15.29
CA LEU A 231 16.58 -16.93 -14.22
C LEU A 231 18.06 -16.58 -14.01
N ALA A 232 18.79 -16.21 -15.07
CA ALA A 232 20.15 -15.69 -14.99
C ALA A 232 20.24 -14.27 -14.40
N LEU A 233 19.13 -13.54 -14.34
CA LEU A 233 19.02 -12.19 -13.77
C LEU A 233 18.48 -12.19 -12.33
N VAL A 234 17.85 -13.27 -11.88
CA VAL A 234 17.46 -13.47 -10.48
C VAL A 234 18.71 -13.89 -9.70
N THR A 235 19.26 -12.99 -8.90
CA THR A 235 20.47 -13.25 -8.09
C THR A 235 20.18 -14.07 -6.84
N ASP A 236 18.91 -14.14 -6.41
CA ASP A 236 18.48 -14.93 -5.26
C ASP A 236 18.30 -16.40 -5.69
N PRO A 237 18.79 -17.40 -4.94
CA PRO A 237 18.74 -18.80 -5.37
C PRO A 237 17.29 -19.30 -5.46
N ILE A 238 16.81 -19.56 -6.68
CA ILE A 238 15.57 -20.29 -6.92
C ILE A 238 15.87 -21.77 -6.76
N VAL A 239 15.27 -22.40 -5.75
CA VAL A 239 15.59 -23.78 -5.35
C VAL A 239 15.03 -24.81 -6.35
N GLY A 240 14.10 -24.41 -7.24
CA GLY A 240 13.45 -25.31 -8.19
C GLY A 240 12.57 -26.36 -7.50
N GLY A 241 12.04 -27.32 -8.26
CA GLY A 241 11.23 -28.42 -7.71
C GLY A 241 9.79 -28.02 -7.32
N PRO A 242 9.13 -28.73 -6.39
CA PRO A 242 7.71 -28.53 -6.07
C PRO A 242 7.34 -27.11 -5.62
N ALA A 243 8.27 -26.38 -4.98
CA ALA A 243 8.04 -25.01 -4.53
C ALA A 243 7.93 -24.01 -5.70
N LEU A 244 8.70 -24.22 -6.77
CA LEU A 244 8.60 -23.41 -7.98
C LEU A 244 7.28 -23.66 -8.72
N VAL A 245 6.79 -24.91 -8.73
CA VAL A 245 5.47 -25.24 -9.27
C VAL A 245 4.37 -24.54 -8.48
N GLU A 246 4.40 -24.60 -7.15
CA GLU A 246 3.44 -23.86 -6.30
C GLU A 246 3.50 -22.35 -6.56
N ALA A 247 4.69 -21.77 -6.72
CA ALA A 247 4.87 -20.35 -7.05
C ALA A 247 4.23 -19.98 -8.39
N ILE A 248 4.45 -20.80 -9.42
CA ILE A 248 3.87 -20.66 -10.76
C ILE A 248 2.35 -20.76 -10.70
N ASP A 249 1.81 -21.80 -10.06
CA ASP A 249 0.37 -22.05 -9.97
C ASP A 249 -0.36 -20.89 -9.29
N ARG A 250 0.21 -20.34 -8.21
CA ARG A 250 -0.37 -19.18 -7.52
C ARG A 250 -0.35 -17.93 -8.38
N ALA A 251 0.74 -17.67 -9.09
CA ALA A 251 0.83 -16.53 -9.99
C ALA A 251 -0.16 -16.67 -11.16
N VAL A 252 -0.22 -17.84 -11.79
CA VAL A 252 -1.20 -18.13 -12.85
C VAL A 252 -2.62 -17.95 -12.33
N ALA A 253 -2.96 -18.53 -11.17
CA ALA A 253 -4.30 -18.38 -10.58
C ALA A 253 -4.67 -16.91 -10.34
N PHE A 254 -3.73 -16.09 -9.88
CA PHE A 254 -3.95 -14.67 -9.65
C PHE A 254 -4.14 -13.87 -10.96
N TYR A 255 -3.25 -14.06 -11.94
CA TYR A 255 -3.32 -13.32 -13.21
C TYR A 255 -4.39 -13.85 -14.18
N ALA A 256 -4.81 -15.11 -14.04
CA ALA A 256 -5.86 -15.73 -14.87
C ALA A 256 -7.28 -15.43 -14.39
N THR A 257 -7.45 -14.68 -13.30
CA THR A 257 -8.76 -14.15 -12.91
C THR A 257 -9.33 -13.24 -14.01
N ASN A 258 -10.64 -13.02 -14.01
CA ASN A 258 -11.31 -12.16 -14.98
C ASN A 258 -12.19 -11.10 -14.28
N PRO A 259 -11.85 -9.80 -14.39
CA PRO A 259 -10.63 -9.23 -14.96
C PRO A 259 -9.32 -9.74 -14.31
N PRO A 260 -8.17 -9.67 -15.02
CA PRO A 260 -6.87 -10.07 -14.48
C PRO A 260 -6.56 -9.38 -13.15
N THR A 261 -5.95 -10.12 -12.22
CA THR A 261 -5.66 -9.67 -10.86
C THR A 261 -6.90 -9.25 -10.06
N LEU A 262 -8.07 -9.83 -10.34
CA LEU A 262 -9.35 -9.49 -9.72
C LEU A 262 -9.26 -9.20 -8.21
N PRO A 263 -8.66 -10.08 -7.37
CA PRO A 263 -8.62 -9.82 -5.93
C PRO A 263 -7.89 -8.52 -5.55
N HIS A 264 -6.96 -8.05 -6.39
CA HIS A 264 -6.18 -6.84 -6.16
C HIS A 264 -6.92 -5.54 -6.56
N ILE A 265 -7.94 -5.64 -7.42
CA ILE A 265 -8.64 -4.49 -7.99
C ILE A 265 -10.10 -4.37 -7.55
N THR A 266 -10.53 -5.14 -6.55
CA THR A 266 -11.94 -5.18 -6.11
C THR A 266 -12.16 -4.85 -4.64
N TYR A 267 -11.31 -4.01 -4.04
CA TYR A 267 -11.43 -3.64 -2.61
C TYR A 267 -12.72 -2.88 -2.28
N GLU A 268 -13.32 -2.20 -3.27
CA GLU A 268 -14.62 -1.53 -3.17
C GLU A 268 -15.83 -2.44 -3.36
N TYR A 269 -15.65 -3.64 -3.92
CA TYR A 269 -16.75 -4.55 -4.27
C TYR A 269 -16.84 -5.79 -3.39
N VAL A 270 -15.74 -6.16 -2.73
CA VAL A 270 -15.68 -7.33 -1.86
C VAL A 270 -15.89 -6.91 -0.42
N ASP A 271 -16.85 -7.57 0.24
CA ASP A 271 -17.12 -7.43 1.67
C ASP A 271 -15.87 -7.78 2.50
N ALA A 272 -15.33 -6.79 3.21
CA ALA A 272 -14.33 -6.99 4.26
C ALA A 272 -14.99 -7.37 5.59
N LEU A 273 -16.17 -6.80 5.83
CA LEU A 273 -17.11 -7.18 6.88
C LEU A 273 -18.48 -7.41 6.24
N PRO A 274 -19.42 -8.11 6.91
CA PRO A 274 -20.74 -8.34 6.34
C PRO A 274 -21.40 -7.04 5.86
N HIS A 275 -21.65 -6.96 4.54
CA HIS A 275 -22.25 -5.81 3.85
C HIS A 275 -21.42 -4.52 3.87
N GLN A 276 -20.11 -4.62 4.10
CA GLN A 276 -19.20 -3.48 4.07
C GLN A 276 -17.93 -3.83 3.29
N SER A 277 -17.73 -3.11 2.20
CA SER A 277 -16.48 -3.16 1.42
C SER A 277 -15.27 -2.72 2.23
N SER A 278 -14.07 -3.06 1.77
CA SER A 278 -12.83 -2.62 2.41
C SER A 278 -12.73 -1.09 2.51
N VAL A 279 -13.20 -0.38 1.47
CA VAL A 279 -13.22 1.10 1.44
C VAL A 279 -14.15 1.66 2.52
N GLN A 280 -15.34 1.07 2.70
CA GLN A 280 -16.29 1.50 3.75
C GLN A 280 -15.73 1.26 5.16
N VAL A 281 -15.12 0.09 5.39
CA VAL A 281 -14.50 -0.22 6.68
C VAL A 281 -13.32 0.74 6.97
N ALA A 282 -12.47 1.01 5.98
CA ALA A 282 -11.39 1.99 6.10
C ALA A 282 -11.89 3.42 6.39
N THR A 283 -13.02 3.81 5.78
CA THR A 283 -13.66 5.11 6.03
C THR A 283 -14.14 5.22 7.48
N GLY A 284 -14.80 4.17 7.99
CA GLY A 284 -15.21 4.10 9.39
C GLY A 284 -14.02 4.19 10.35
N HIS A 285 -12.95 3.47 10.06
CA HIS A 285 -11.69 3.53 10.82
C HIS A 285 -11.09 4.93 10.85
N LEU A 286 -10.94 5.57 9.69
CA LEU A 286 -10.36 6.90 9.58
C LEU A 286 -11.17 7.93 10.38
N ASN A 287 -12.50 7.89 10.28
CA ASN A 287 -13.39 8.75 11.08
C ASN A 287 -13.21 8.48 12.58
N GLN A 288 -13.09 7.23 13.00
CA GLN A 288 -12.92 6.86 14.40
C GLN A 288 -11.59 7.38 14.98
N ILE A 289 -10.46 7.14 14.31
CA ILE A 289 -9.15 7.58 14.81
C ILE A 289 -8.99 9.10 14.77
N ALA A 290 -9.60 9.77 13.79
CA ALA A 290 -9.62 11.22 13.70
C ALA A 290 -10.48 11.84 14.81
N ALA A 291 -11.69 11.33 15.06
CA ALA A 291 -12.55 11.81 16.14
C ALA A 291 -11.96 11.57 17.54
N ALA A 292 -11.17 10.50 17.70
CA ALA A 292 -10.53 10.16 18.97
C ALA A 292 -9.27 10.98 19.27
N THR A 293 -8.75 11.76 18.31
CA THR A 293 -7.49 12.49 18.45
C THR A 293 -7.71 14.00 18.29
N SER A 294 -7.14 14.82 19.17
CA SER A 294 -7.20 16.27 18.96
C SER A 294 -6.33 16.69 17.77
N ALA A 295 -6.95 17.29 16.76
CA ALA A 295 -6.25 17.80 15.59
C ALA A 295 -5.32 18.96 15.98
N ARG A 296 -4.12 19.00 15.37
CA ARG A 296 -3.15 20.09 15.51
C ARG A 296 -2.65 20.49 14.13
N MET A 297 -2.34 21.78 13.94
CA MET A 297 -1.71 22.30 12.72
C MET A 297 -0.42 23.06 13.03
N ALA A 298 0.46 23.16 12.04
CA ALA A 298 1.60 24.08 12.10
C ALA A 298 1.08 25.53 12.03
N ALA A 299 1.53 26.36 12.98
CA ALA A 299 1.30 27.80 12.99
C ALA A 299 2.37 28.52 12.18
#